data_AF-A0A814TZJ4-F1
#
_entry.id   AF-A0A814TZJ4-F1
#
_cell.length_a   1.000
_cell.length_b   1.000
_cell.length_c   1.000
_cell.angle_alpha   90.00
_cell.angle_beta   90.00
_cell.angle_gamma   90.00
#
_symmetry.space_group_name_H-M   'P 1'
#
loop_
_entity.id
_entity.type
_entity.pdbx_description
1 polymer ?
#
loop_
_entity_poly.entity_id
_entity_poly.type
_entity_poly.pdbx_seq_one_letter_code
_entity_poly.pdbx_strand_id
1 'polypeptide(L)'
;MASDNDDDVPLLTDDDEQLITSEDREPTVEAVFVVTFDVKDGNTIEFQMPEKSQMALNDVEYKALPSGSHRVNQDFVYFRHGNKYGLACLARANVSNEDNASAVSTVVPSQRGMCIKSVGIITSSIIHIQSYLQFLQNEA
;
A
#
# COMPACT_ATOMS: atom_id res chain seq x y z
N MET A 1 -5.59 47.25 -23.17
CA MET A 1 -4.80 46.43 -22.23
C MET A 1 -5.82 45.66 -21.42
N ALA A 2 -5.72 44.33 -21.45
CA ALA A 2 -6.71 43.44 -20.86
C ALA A 2 -6.81 43.71 -19.35
N SER A 3 -8.02 43.92 -18.86
CA SER A 3 -8.33 43.91 -17.44
C SER A 3 -8.32 42.47 -16.96
N ASP A 4 -7.51 42.22 -15.95
CA ASP A 4 -7.38 40.97 -15.22
C ASP A 4 -8.76 40.43 -14.82
N ASN A 5 -9.14 39.28 -15.38
CA ASN A 5 -10.22 38.44 -14.90
C ASN A 5 -9.57 37.25 -14.17
N ASP A 6 -9.01 37.53 -13.00
CA ASP A 6 -8.57 36.53 -12.02
C ASP A 6 -9.50 36.70 -10.81
N ASP A 7 -10.64 36.00 -10.77
CA ASP A 7 -11.39 35.69 -9.53
C ASP A 7 -12.68 34.88 -9.81
N ASP A 8 -12.64 33.91 -10.74
CA ASP A 8 -13.64 32.83 -10.77
C ASP A 8 -12.91 31.49 -10.52
N VAL A 9 -12.25 31.40 -9.36
CA VAL A 9 -11.98 30.08 -8.77
C VAL A 9 -13.32 29.62 -8.20
N PRO A 10 -13.92 28.52 -8.68
CA PRO A 10 -15.17 28.04 -8.12
C PRO A 10 -14.92 27.74 -6.64
N LEU A 11 -15.53 28.55 -5.76
CA LEU A 11 -15.65 28.20 -4.36
C LEU A 11 -16.42 26.89 -4.31
N LEU A 12 -15.75 25.85 -3.82
CA LEU A 12 -16.38 24.58 -3.49
C LEU A 12 -17.66 24.89 -2.71
N THR A 13 -18.79 24.52 -3.29
CA THR A 13 -20.09 24.79 -2.66
C THR A 13 -20.32 23.74 -1.58
N ASP A 14 -21.07 24.08 -0.53
CA ASP A 14 -21.41 23.15 0.55
C ASP A 14 -22.12 21.86 0.03
N ASP A 15 -22.62 21.88 -1.22
CA ASP A 15 -23.18 20.73 -1.92
C ASP A 15 -22.11 19.74 -2.43
N ASP A 16 -20.87 20.19 -2.70
CA ASP A 16 -19.74 19.33 -3.08
C ASP A 16 -19.21 18.51 -1.89
N GLU A 17 -19.40 18.98 -0.65
CA GLU A 17 -19.13 18.21 0.58
C GLU A 17 -20.09 17.01 0.74
N GLN A 18 -21.23 17.00 0.03
CA GLN A 18 -22.22 15.93 0.12
C GLN A 18 -21.95 14.73 -0.80
N LEU A 19 -20.86 14.76 -1.59
CA LEU A 19 -20.39 13.59 -2.32
C LEU A 19 -19.51 12.65 -1.45
N ILE A 20 -19.46 12.89 -0.14
CA ILE A 20 -18.90 11.97 0.85
C ILE A 20 -20.07 11.09 1.30
N THR A 21 -20.15 9.89 0.73
CA THR A 21 -21.14 8.91 1.21
C THR A 21 -20.89 8.60 2.69
N SER A 22 -21.89 8.16 3.45
CA SER A 22 -21.67 7.80 4.87
C SER A 22 -20.60 6.73 5.08
N GLU A 23 -20.27 5.95 4.03
CA GLU A 23 -19.17 4.98 3.99
C GLU A 23 -17.78 5.63 3.90
N ASP A 24 -17.70 6.90 3.48
CA ASP A 24 -16.49 7.71 3.44
C ASP A 24 -16.27 8.51 4.74
N ARG A 25 -16.95 8.18 5.84
CA ARG A 25 -16.70 8.86 7.14
C ARG A 25 -15.74 8.11 8.05
N GLU A 26 -15.55 6.80 7.84
CA GLU A 26 -14.60 6.02 8.63
C GLU A 26 -13.66 5.23 7.72
N PRO A 27 -12.36 5.22 8.01
CA PRO A 27 -11.38 4.56 7.19
C PRO A 27 -11.51 3.04 7.40
N THR A 28 -11.97 2.32 6.38
CA THR A 28 -12.25 0.87 6.45
C THR A 28 -11.10 0.07 5.84
N VAL A 29 -10.30 -0.60 6.68
CA VAL A 29 -9.33 -1.61 6.21
C VAL A 29 -10.04 -2.94 6.08
N GLU A 30 -10.08 -3.47 4.87
CA GLU A 30 -10.75 -4.74 4.56
C GLU A 30 -9.78 -5.91 4.44
N ALA A 31 -8.53 -5.63 4.06
CA ALA A 31 -7.45 -6.60 4.12
C ALA A 31 -6.10 -5.92 4.34
N VAL A 32 -5.17 -6.66 4.91
CA VAL A 32 -3.75 -6.36 4.99
C VAL A 32 -2.97 -7.51 4.37
N PHE A 33 -1.85 -7.23 3.73
CA PHE A 33 -1.02 -8.24 3.07
C PHE A 33 0.46 -7.88 3.11
N VAL A 34 1.30 -8.90 2.98
CA VAL A 34 2.74 -8.78 2.79
C VAL A 34 3.11 -9.56 1.54
N VAL A 35 3.76 -8.89 0.59
CA VAL A 35 4.27 -9.46 -0.65
C VAL A 35 5.79 -9.47 -0.59
N THR A 36 6.38 -10.58 -1.03
CA THR A 36 7.83 -10.73 -1.14
C THR A 36 8.20 -11.29 -2.50
N PHE A 37 9.47 -11.15 -2.86
CA PHE A 37 10.04 -11.77 -4.05
C PHE A 37 10.72 -13.09 -3.68
N ASP A 38 10.20 -14.20 -4.20
CA ASP A 38 10.85 -15.49 -4.22
C ASP A 38 11.60 -15.70 -5.55
N VAL A 39 12.79 -16.27 -5.49
CA VAL A 39 13.66 -16.44 -6.69
C VAL A 39 13.11 -17.49 -7.66
N LYS A 40 12.31 -18.44 -7.18
CA LYS A 40 11.72 -19.52 -7.98
C LYS A 40 10.33 -19.15 -8.45
N ASP A 41 9.50 -18.66 -7.53
CA ASP A 41 8.07 -18.45 -7.77
C ASP A 41 7.74 -16.99 -8.15
N GLY A 42 8.71 -16.09 -8.06
CA GLY A 42 8.53 -14.67 -8.34
C GLY A 42 7.82 -13.95 -7.19
N ASN A 43 6.93 -13.00 -7.50
CA ASN A 43 6.18 -12.29 -6.47
C ASN A 43 5.20 -13.24 -5.79
N THR A 44 5.18 -13.26 -4.46
CA THR A 44 4.28 -14.10 -3.67
C THR A 44 3.71 -13.35 -2.48
N ILE A 45 2.48 -13.69 -2.08
CA ILE A 45 1.87 -13.20 -0.84
C ILE A 45 2.40 -14.06 0.31
N GLU A 46 3.29 -13.51 1.12
CA GLU A 46 3.85 -14.16 2.33
C GLU A 46 2.81 -14.20 3.46
N PHE A 47 1.99 -13.15 3.56
CA PHE A 47 0.96 -13.03 4.57
C PHE A 47 -0.26 -12.28 4.02
N GLN A 48 -1.45 -12.68 4.46
CA GLN A 48 -2.66 -11.89 4.28
C GLN A 48 -3.64 -12.10 5.43
N MET A 49 -4.38 -11.05 5.75
CA MET A 49 -5.54 -11.09 6.63
C MET A 49 -6.66 -10.23 6.00
N PRO A 50 -7.90 -10.71 5.91
CA PRO A 50 -8.38 -12.03 6.31
C PRO A 50 -7.80 -13.17 5.46
N GLU A 51 -8.01 -14.41 5.90
CA GLU A 51 -7.48 -15.60 5.19
C GLU A 51 -8.01 -15.69 3.75
N LYS A 52 -7.28 -16.41 2.89
CA LYS A 52 -7.60 -16.54 1.46
C LYS A 52 -9.00 -17.12 1.20
N SER A 53 -9.51 -17.93 2.12
CA SER A 53 -10.87 -18.48 2.10
C SER A 53 -11.96 -17.41 2.24
N GLN A 54 -11.65 -16.27 2.88
CA GLN A 54 -12.57 -15.16 3.13
C GLN A 54 -12.36 -14.02 2.13
N MET A 55 -11.10 -13.72 1.77
CA MET A 55 -10.79 -12.72 0.74
C MET A 55 -9.63 -13.19 -0.15
N ALA A 56 -9.96 -13.41 -1.43
CA ALA A 56 -8.95 -13.69 -2.43
C ALA A 56 -8.26 -12.39 -2.89
N LEU A 57 -6.95 -12.33 -2.66
CA LEU A 57 -6.08 -11.23 -3.11
C LEU A 57 -5.32 -11.62 -4.39
N ASN A 58 -6.01 -12.25 -5.34
CA ASN A 58 -5.39 -12.66 -6.60
C ASN A 58 -4.82 -11.45 -7.34
N ASP A 59 -3.63 -11.61 -7.91
CA ASP A 59 -2.88 -10.62 -8.67
C ASP A 59 -2.38 -9.42 -7.86
N VAL A 60 -2.63 -9.37 -6.55
CA VAL A 60 -2.14 -8.29 -5.67
C VAL A 60 -0.61 -8.33 -5.59
N GLU A 61 0.00 -9.51 -5.63
CA GLU A 61 1.45 -9.70 -5.61
C GLU A 61 2.18 -9.00 -6.77
N TYR A 62 1.56 -8.93 -7.95
CA TYR A 62 2.14 -8.26 -9.11
C TYR A 62 1.91 -6.75 -9.10
N LYS A 63 0.86 -6.29 -8.42
CA LYS A 63 0.53 -4.87 -8.27
C LYS A 63 1.32 -4.21 -7.15
N ALA A 64 1.45 -4.89 -6.02
CA ALA A 64 2.13 -4.36 -4.83
C ALA A 64 3.65 -4.33 -5.01
N LEU A 65 4.21 -5.26 -5.80
CA LEU A 65 5.64 -5.33 -6.07
C LEU A 65 5.94 -5.28 -7.57
N PRO A 66 5.80 -4.11 -8.23
CA PRO A 66 5.98 -3.99 -9.67
C PRO A 66 7.42 -4.29 -10.11
N SER A 67 7.60 -4.60 -11.39
CA SER A 67 8.94 -4.77 -11.95
C SER A 67 9.76 -3.49 -11.80
N GLY A 68 11.01 -3.61 -11.36
CA GLY A 68 11.89 -2.45 -11.15
C GLY A 68 11.89 -1.89 -9.73
N SER A 69 11.06 -2.42 -8.81
CA SER A 69 11.10 -2.08 -7.37
C SER A 69 12.47 -2.30 -6.73
N HIS A 70 13.31 -3.14 -7.34
CA HIS A 70 14.71 -3.32 -6.94
C HIS A 70 15.63 -2.13 -7.25
N ARG A 71 15.14 -1.04 -7.85
CA ARG A 71 15.92 0.16 -8.15
C ARG A 71 15.65 1.30 -7.15
N VAL A 72 14.64 1.14 -6.30
CA VAL A 72 14.23 2.12 -5.30
C VAL A 72 14.37 1.53 -3.90
N ASN A 73 14.67 2.37 -2.90
CA ASN A 73 14.79 1.94 -1.51
C ASN A 73 13.43 1.79 -0.85
N GLN A 74 12.52 2.71 -1.17
CA GLN A 74 11.16 2.72 -0.67
C GLN A 74 10.27 3.44 -1.68
N ASP A 75 9.04 2.98 -1.86
CA ASP A 75 8.04 3.63 -2.70
C ASP A 75 6.63 3.20 -2.29
N PHE A 76 5.61 3.90 -2.81
CA PHE A 76 4.22 3.52 -2.66
C PHE A 76 3.57 3.21 -3.98
N VAL A 77 2.74 2.16 -3.99
CA VAL A 77 1.96 1.76 -5.14
C VAL A 77 0.48 1.79 -4.81
N TYR A 78 -0.25 2.59 -5.59
CA TYR A 78 -1.70 2.66 -5.55
C TYR A 78 -2.28 1.82 -6.69
N PHE A 79 -3.25 0.97 -6.39
CA PHE A 79 -3.85 0.10 -7.40
C PHE A 79 -5.33 -0.19 -7.13
N ARG A 80 -5.99 -0.75 -8.14
CA ARG A 80 -7.38 -1.22 -8.03
C ARG A 80 -7.44 -2.73 -7.81
N HIS A 81 -8.33 -3.15 -6.90
CA HIS A 81 -8.67 -4.55 -6.66
C HIS A 81 -10.19 -4.73 -6.77
N GLY A 82 -10.66 -5.05 -7.98
CA GLY A 82 -12.10 -5.10 -8.26
C GLY A 82 -12.76 -3.74 -8.04
N ASN A 83 -13.74 -3.70 -7.11
CA ASN A 83 -14.40 -2.47 -6.69
C ASN A 83 -13.66 -1.69 -5.58
N LYS A 84 -12.57 -2.24 -5.03
CA LYS A 84 -11.79 -1.68 -3.91
C LYS A 84 -10.46 -1.07 -4.36
N TYR A 85 -9.81 -0.37 -3.44
CA TYR A 85 -8.52 0.28 -3.63
C TYR A 85 -7.45 -0.41 -2.80
N GLY A 86 -6.24 -0.46 -3.34
CA GLY A 86 -5.06 -1.00 -2.66
C GLY A 86 -3.98 0.07 -2.54
N LEU A 87 -3.31 0.08 -1.39
CA LEU A 87 -2.10 0.82 -1.14
C LEU A 87 -1.04 -0.14 -0.63
N ALA A 88 0.12 -0.15 -1.28
CA ALA A 88 1.28 -0.90 -0.86
C ALA A 88 2.47 0.03 -0.66
N CYS A 89 3.22 -0.17 0.42
CA CYS A 89 4.52 0.41 0.65
C CYS A 89 5.57 -0.69 0.43
N LEU A 90 6.47 -0.48 -0.53
CA LEU A 90 7.62 -1.34 -0.74
C LEU A 90 8.82 -0.77 -0.01
N ALA A 91 9.63 -1.63 0.60
CA ALA A 91 10.89 -1.26 1.23
C ALA A 91 11.96 -2.33 1.00
N ARG A 92 13.20 -1.88 0.85
CA ARG A 92 14.38 -2.75 0.86
C ARG A 92 14.79 -3.01 2.31
N ALA A 93 14.74 -4.26 2.71
CA ALA A 93 15.32 -4.70 3.97
C ALA A 93 16.72 -5.29 3.71
N ASN A 94 17.73 -4.72 4.36
CA ASN A 94 19.06 -5.33 4.44
C ASN A 94 18.99 -6.47 5.44
N VAL A 95 18.90 -7.71 4.95
CA VAL A 95 18.91 -8.89 5.82
C VAL A 95 20.37 -9.26 6.12
N SER A 96 21.03 -8.44 6.94
CA SER A 96 22.26 -8.84 7.64
C SER A 96 21.85 -9.43 8.99
N ASN A 97 22.37 -10.62 9.29
CA ASN A 97 21.98 -11.51 10.39
C ASN A 97 22.21 -10.95 11.81
N GLU A 98 22.48 -9.66 11.99
CA GLU A 98 23.10 -9.15 13.22
C GLU A 98 22.33 -7.99 13.87
N ASP A 99 21.51 -7.18 13.16
CA ASP A 99 21.02 -5.90 13.75
C ASP A 99 19.53 -5.51 13.54
N ASN A 100 18.68 -6.24 12.81
CA ASN A 100 17.28 -5.82 12.57
C ASN A 100 16.29 -6.29 13.65
N ALA A 101 16.55 -5.93 14.90
CA ALA A 101 15.65 -6.20 16.03
C ALA A 101 14.38 -5.31 16.09
N SER A 102 13.98 -4.62 15.01
CA SER A 102 12.93 -3.58 15.06
C SER A 102 11.71 -3.76 14.13
N ALA A 103 11.54 -4.88 13.43
CA ALA A 103 10.25 -5.18 12.81
C ALA A 103 10.05 -6.70 12.74
N VAL A 104 9.13 -7.19 13.58
CA VAL A 104 8.57 -8.55 13.61
C VAL A 104 9.60 -9.66 13.34
N SER A 105 10.12 -10.20 14.45
CA SER A 105 10.91 -11.45 14.47
C SER A 105 10.04 -12.66 14.09
N THR A 106 9.62 -12.74 12.83
CA THR A 106 9.36 -14.02 12.17
C THR A 106 10.72 -14.67 11.97
N VAL A 107 10.84 -15.95 12.32
CA VAL A 107 12.06 -16.74 12.10
C VAL A 107 12.29 -16.82 10.58
N VAL A 108 12.98 -15.84 10.01
CA VAL A 108 13.39 -15.86 8.62
C VAL A 108 14.59 -16.79 8.53
N PRO A 109 14.52 -17.91 7.79
CA PRO A 109 15.70 -18.74 7.57
C PRO A 109 16.79 -17.87 6.94
N SER A 110 18.02 -17.98 7.44
CA SER A 110 19.17 -17.12 7.11
C SER A 110 19.27 -16.79 5.62
N GLN A 111 18.65 -15.68 5.21
CA GLN A 111 18.66 -15.22 3.83
C GLN A 111 19.85 -14.28 3.68
N ARG A 112 20.89 -14.75 3.00
CA ARG A 112 22.02 -13.91 2.61
C ARG A 112 21.60 -13.07 1.41
N GLY A 113 21.52 -11.75 1.59
CA GLY A 113 21.32 -10.80 0.51
C GLY A 113 20.30 -9.73 0.85
N MET A 114 19.84 -9.05 -0.20
CA MET A 114 18.92 -7.94 -0.13
C MET A 114 17.50 -8.46 -0.37
N CYS A 115 16.60 -8.24 0.58
CA CYS A 115 15.20 -8.60 0.45
C CYS A 115 14.39 -7.34 0.13
N ILE A 116 13.37 -7.49 -0.71
CA ILE A 116 12.36 -6.44 -0.90
C ILE A 116 11.06 -7.01 -0.38
N LYS A 117 10.45 -6.30 0.56
CA LYS A 117 9.12 -6.60 1.06
C LYS A 117 8.19 -5.46 0.69
N SER A 118 6.93 -5.81 0.50
CA SER A 118 5.86 -4.85 0.25
C SER A 118 4.71 -5.13 1.19
N VAL A 119 4.45 -4.21 2.11
CA VAL A 119 3.32 -4.27 3.04
C VAL A 119 2.20 -3.41 2.47
N GLY A 120 0.97 -3.91 2.46
CA GLY A 120 -0.14 -3.14 1.92
C GLY A 120 -1.49 -3.47 2.52
N ILE A 121 -2.46 -2.63 2.18
CA ILE A 121 -3.82 -2.69 2.64
C ILE A 121 -4.80 -2.61 1.47
N ILE A 122 -5.99 -3.17 1.67
CA ILE A 122 -7.15 -2.99 0.79
C ILE A 122 -8.22 -2.22 1.56
N THR A 123 -8.83 -1.23 0.91
CA THR A 123 -9.88 -0.38 1.48
C THR A 123 -10.96 -0.07 0.44
N SER A 124 -12.19 0.16 0.89
CA SER A 124 -13.27 0.68 0.06
C SER A 124 -13.19 2.20 -0.16
N SER A 125 -12.53 2.95 0.73
CA SER A 125 -12.43 4.41 0.63
C SER A 125 -11.04 4.87 0.20
N ILE A 126 -10.95 5.46 -0.99
CA ILE A 126 -9.70 6.03 -1.51
C ILE A 126 -9.28 7.31 -0.78
N ILE A 127 -10.24 8.04 -0.19
CA ILE A 127 -9.99 9.34 0.45
C ILE A 127 -9.09 9.19 1.69
N HIS A 128 -9.25 8.08 2.43
CA HIS A 128 -8.52 7.81 3.66
C HIS A 128 -7.15 7.17 3.46
N ILE A 129 -6.78 6.88 2.21
CA ILE A 129 -5.57 6.13 1.90
C ILE A 129 -4.30 6.88 2.34
N GLN A 130 -4.35 8.22 2.32
CA GLN A 130 -3.27 9.10 2.79
C GLN A 130 -2.99 8.92 4.29
N SER A 131 -4.02 8.66 5.09
CA SER A 131 -3.89 8.45 6.54
C SER A 131 -3.09 7.20 6.89
N TYR A 132 -3.03 6.21 6.00
CA TYR A 132 -2.29 4.97 6.20
C TYR A 132 -0.85 5.03 5.72
N LEU A 133 -0.45 6.06 4.97
CA LEU A 133 0.91 6.19 4.45
C LEU A 133 1.94 6.20 5.57
N GLN A 134 1.73 7.04 6.59
CA GLN A 134 2.69 7.16 7.69
C GLN A 134 2.82 5.86 8.49
N PHE A 135 1.71 5.12 8.67
CA PHE A 135 1.76 3.81 9.30
C PHE A 135 2.57 2.81 8.47
N LEU A 136 2.28 2.71 7.17
CA LEU A 136 2.97 1.78 6.28
C LEU A 136 4.46 2.11 6.10
N GLN A 137 4.87 3.39 6.19
CA GLN A 137 6.30 3.74 6.16
C GLN A 137 7.08 3.22 7.36
N ASN A 138 6.44 3.18 8.52
CA ASN A 138 7.10 2.76 9.75
C ASN A 138 7.20 1.24 9.88
N GLU A 139 6.34 0.50 9.18
CA GLU A 139 6.20 -0.96 9.29
C GLU A 139 6.75 -1.74 8.07
N ALA A 140 7.27 -1.04 7.05
CA ALA A 140 7.88 -1.62 5.86
C ALA A 140 9.41 -1.73 5.98
#